data_AF-A0A7S0Y2U3-F1
#
_entry.id   AF-A0A7S0Y2U3-F1
#
_cell.length_a   1.000
_cell.length_b   1.000
_cell.length_c   1.000
_cell.angle_alpha   90.00
_cell.angle_beta   90.00
_cell.angle_gamma   90.00
#
_symmetry.space_group_name_H-M   'P 1'
#
loop_
_entity.id
_entity.type
_entity.pdbx_description
1 polymer ?
#
loop_
_entity_poly.entity_id
_entity_poly.type
_entity_poly.pdbx_seq_one_letter_code
_entity_poly.pdbx_strand_id
1 'polypeptide(L)'
;GGCVAGDFSKLFTTLLILVGSSIIASSIGIIAVAVLNPPGGWYKQVIRDAKLEHLRQAAKESPGITDDVVIYLRILFNQNLFKACVCFTVWIFIGVLFGAFSDQRMTFLTALYFSVTSIATAGLEGLAPLGPMTDTPAGAALPSIDDINTGHWFFMTMFLVIGIPLYGWALSSLAGVCMSSINEKFITDALMEQITSEEFSLIDYLGDFNEKGAEGDGKVDMFEYVECQLLRLNFVSVSQLFAIKRRFLELDLDSSGTINREELVATGSDVSTTGSNPAIKHALQQMEVYMEEIEAKKRAHDHTGTTPFNGPGPKPSGGGPPGVGGQMMTNPYRPRDLPPGAPQGGPPGA
;
A
#
# COMPACT_ATOMS: atom_id res chain seq x y z
N GLY A 1 16.35 -47.98 8.12
CA GLY A 1 17.35 -46.92 7.95
C GLY A 1 16.98 -45.91 6.86
N GLY A 2 16.65 -46.36 5.64
CA GLY A 2 16.49 -45.47 4.48
C GLY A 2 15.28 -44.53 4.46
N CYS A 3 14.12 -44.91 5.02
CA CYS A 3 12.92 -44.04 4.96
C CYS A 3 13.09 -42.73 5.75
N VAL A 4 13.75 -42.78 6.91
CA VAL A 4 13.94 -41.60 7.77
C VAL A 4 14.89 -40.56 7.13
N ALA A 5 15.88 -41.03 6.38
CA ALA A 5 16.82 -40.15 5.68
C ALA A 5 16.14 -39.39 4.52
N GLY A 6 15.19 -40.03 3.81
CA GLY A 6 14.41 -39.39 2.75
C GLY A 6 13.48 -38.29 3.27
N ASP A 7 12.83 -38.54 4.41
CA ASP A 7 11.91 -37.57 5.01
C ASP A 7 12.65 -36.35 5.59
N PHE A 8 13.83 -36.56 6.18
CA PHE A 8 14.67 -35.47 6.67
C PHE A 8 15.15 -34.55 5.53
N SER A 9 15.57 -35.12 4.40
CA SER A 9 15.98 -34.33 3.23
C SER A 9 14.84 -33.47 2.69
N LYS A 10 13.61 -34.00 2.62
CA LYS A 10 12.44 -33.24 2.18
C LYS A 10 12.13 -32.09 3.15
N LEU A 11 12.13 -32.35 4.46
CA LEU A 11 11.89 -31.33 5.48
C LEU A 11 12.94 -30.21 5.40
N PHE A 12 14.22 -30.58 5.28
CA PHE A 12 15.32 -29.63 5.15
C PHE A 12 15.16 -28.76 3.90
N THR A 13 14.86 -29.36 2.75
CA THR A 13 14.62 -28.62 1.50
C THR A 13 13.44 -27.66 1.64
N THR A 14 12.33 -28.08 2.26
CA THR A 14 11.17 -27.20 2.50
C THR A 14 11.54 -26.00 3.38
N LEU A 15 12.29 -26.22 4.47
CA LEU A 15 12.77 -25.13 5.33
C LEU A 15 13.72 -24.20 4.60
N LEU A 16 14.65 -24.75 3.82
CA LEU A 16 15.60 -23.98 3.02
C LEU A 16 14.88 -23.09 1.98
N ILE A 17 13.85 -23.63 1.31
CA ILE A 17 13.02 -22.87 0.37
C ILE A 17 12.26 -21.76 1.11
N LEU A 18 11.68 -22.05 2.27
CA LEU A 18 10.91 -21.07 3.04
C LEU A 18 11.77 -19.89 3.52
N VAL A 19 12.94 -20.17 4.09
CA VAL A 19 13.88 -19.15 4.55
C VAL A 19 14.52 -18.41 3.36
N GLY A 20 14.97 -19.16 2.35
CA GLY A 20 15.64 -18.60 1.17
C GLY A 20 14.71 -17.67 0.37
N SER A 21 13.47 -18.09 0.11
CA SER A 21 12.48 -17.26 -0.58
C SER A 21 12.15 -15.98 0.19
N SER A 22 12.05 -16.04 1.52
CA SER A 22 11.80 -14.88 2.37
C SER A 22 12.94 -13.85 2.30
N ILE A 23 14.19 -14.31 2.35
CA ILE A 23 15.38 -13.44 2.27
C ILE A 23 15.48 -12.79 0.88
N ILE A 24 15.28 -13.58 -0.17
CA ILE A 24 15.34 -13.10 -1.55
C ILE A 24 14.22 -12.09 -1.81
N ALA A 25 12.98 -12.39 -1.42
CA ALA A 25 11.84 -11.49 -1.55
C ALA A 25 12.09 -10.16 -0.81
N SER A 26 12.62 -10.21 0.41
CA SER A 26 12.95 -9.01 1.19
C SER A 26 14.04 -8.17 0.52
N SER A 27 15.09 -8.83 0.02
CA SER A 27 16.21 -8.16 -0.66
C SER A 27 15.76 -7.48 -1.95
N ILE A 28 14.94 -8.17 -2.74
CA ILE A 28 14.33 -7.62 -3.96
C ILE A 28 13.44 -6.41 -3.61
N GLY A 29 12.64 -6.51 -2.55
CA GLY A 29 11.80 -5.41 -2.07
C GLY A 29 12.61 -4.16 -1.72
N ILE A 30 13.69 -4.32 -0.95
CA ILE A 30 14.57 -3.20 -0.56
C ILE A 30 15.23 -2.56 -1.78
N ILE A 31 15.79 -3.38 -2.68
CA ILE A 31 16.45 -2.87 -3.89
C ILE A 31 15.45 -2.16 -4.80
N ALA A 32 14.25 -2.74 -5.00
CA ALA A 32 13.20 -2.11 -5.79
C ALA A 32 12.82 -0.76 -5.19
N VAL A 33 12.61 -0.67 -3.88
CA VAL A 33 12.30 0.60 -3.20
C VAL A 33 13.44 1.61 -3.36
N ALA A 34 14.70 1.19 -3.19
CA ALA A 34 15.86 2.08 -3.31
C ALA A 34 16.06 2.61 -4.74
N VAL A 35 15.84 1.77 -5.76
CA VAL A 35 15.98 2.14 -7.17
C VAL A 35 14.81 3.02 -7.63
N LEU A 36 13.59 2.72 -7.17
CA LEU A 36 12.38 3.41 -7.62
C LEU A 36 12.12 4.72 -6.89
N ASN A 37 12.57 4.83 -5.64
CA ASN A 37 12.39 6.02 -4.81
C ASN A 37 13.74 6.61 -4.42
N PRO A 38 14.49 7.21 -5.37
CA PRO A 38 15.72 7.91 -5.02
C PRO A 38 15.40 9.00 -3.97
N PRO A 39 16.18 9.11 -2.88
CA PRO A 39 15.94 10.08 -1.82
C PRO A 39 15.85 11.50 -2.41
N GLY A 40 14.76 12.20 -2.06
CA GLY A 40 14.43 13.53 -2.59
C GLY A 40 13.59 13.55 -3.87
N GLY A 41 13.29 12.40 -4.47
CA GLY A 41 12.40 12.29 -5.64
C GLY A 41 10.93 12.57 -5.32
N TRP A 42 10.49 12.30 -4.09
CA TRP A 42 9.09 12.42 -3.68
C TRP A 42 8.56 13.86 -3.83
N TYR A 43 9.35 14.88 -3.48
CA TYR A 43 8.92 16.28 -3.60
C TYR A 43 8.66 16.68 -5.06
N LYS A 44 9.51 16.22 -5.99
CA LYS A 44 9.29 16.42 -7.44
C LYS A 44 8.05 15.70 -7.93
N GLN A 45 7.73 14.53 -7.37
CA GLN A 45 6.50 13.81 -7.69
C GLN A 45 5.28 14.60 -7.17
N VAL A 46 5.28 15.05 -5.91
CA VAL A 46 4.18 15.84 -5.34
C VAL A 46 3.93 17.13 -6.14
N ILE A 47 4.97 17.89 -6.49
CA ILE A 47 4.80 19.09 -7.33
C ILE A 47 4.19 18.73 -8.69
N ARG A 48 4.70 17.66 -9.31
CA ARG A 48 4.20 17.22 -10.62
C ARG A 48 2.74 16.80 -10.52
N ASP A 49 2.37 16.11 -9.46
CA ASP A 49 1.02 15.57 -9.26
C ASP A 49 0.04 16.72 -8.94
N ALA A 50 0.42 17.69 -8.09
CA ALA A 50 -0.35 18.91 -7.85
C ALA A 50 -0.55 19.73 -9.14
N LYS A 51 0.50 19.87 -9.96
CA LYS A 51 0.39 20.52 -11.28
C LYS A 51 -0.54 19.73 -12.21
N LEU A 52 -0.52 18.41 -12.15
CA LEU A 52 -1.37 17.55 -12.97
C LEU A 52 -2.84 17.63 -12.52
N GLU A 53 -3.10 17.78 -11.23
CA GLU A 53 -4.44 18.01 -10.69
C GLU A 53 -5.01 19.37 -11.10
N HIS A 54 -4.20 20.44 -11.05
CA HIS A 54 -4.60 21.74 -11.59
C HIS A 54 -4.93 21.66 -13.10
N LEU A 55 -4.16 20.87 -13.87
CA LEU A 55 -4.47 20.61 -15.28
C LEU A 55 -5.75 19.79 -15.45
N ARG A 56 -6.05 18.83 -14.57
CA ARG A 56 -7.31 18.07 -14.58
C ARG A 56 -8.51 18.98 -14.29
N GLN A 57 -8.38 19.90 -13.34
CA GLN A 57 -9.43 20.88 -13.06
C GLN A 57 -9.67 21.80 -14.26
N ALA A 58 -8.59 22.36 -14.84
CA ALA A 58 -8.68 23.18 -16.05
C ALA A 58 -9.28 22.41 -17.26
N ALA A 59 -9.02 21.10 -17.36
CA ALA A 59 -9.59 20.27 -18.42
C ALA A 59 -11.08 19.98 -18.22
N LYS A 60 -11.54 19.76 -16.97
CA LYS A 60 -12.98 19.61 -16.66
C LYS A 60 -13.79 20.85 -17.05
N GLU A 61 -13.16 22.01 -17.08
CA GLU A 61 -13.77 23.27 -17.51
C GLU A 61 -13.75 23.45 -19.04
N SER A 62 -12.95 22.67 -19.78
CA SER A 62 -12.86 22.69 -21.24
C SER A 62 -13.84 21.68 -21.86
N PRO A 63 -14.84 22.10 -22.67
CA PRO A 63 -15.88 21.22 -23.21
C PRO A 63 -15.42 20.36 -24.41
N GLY A 64 -14.26 19.70 -24.33
CA GLY A 64 -13.65 18.94 -25.43
C GLY A 64 -13.37 17.46 -25.11
N ILE A 65 -14.08 16.54 -25.78
CA ILE A 65 -13.91 15.08 -25.65
C ILE A 65 -12.47 14.61 -25.94
N THR A 66 -11.75 15.31 -26.82
CA THR A 66 -10.37 14.96 -27.19
C THR A 66 -9.36 15.22 -26.08
N ASP A 67 -9.58 16.22 -25.23
CA ASP A 67 -8.65 16.56 -24.15
C ASP A 67 -8.76 15.58 -22.99
N ASP A 68 -9.97 15.09 -22.69
CA ASP A 68 -10.20 14.08 -21.66
C ASP A 68 -9.50 12.76 -21.99
N VAL A 69 -9.54 12.31 -23.24
CA VAL A 69 -8.90 11.05 -23.66
C VAL A 69 -7.37 11.17 -23.59
N VAL A 70 -6.79 12.31 -23.99
CA VAL A 70 -5.35 12.56 -23.92
C VAL A 70 -4.87 12.64 -22.47
N ILE A 71 -5.66 13.24 -21.59
CA ILE A 71 -5.35 13.34 -20.15
C ILE A 71 -5.47 11.96 -19.49
N TYR A 72 -6.51 11.18 -19.80
CA TYR A 72 -6.63 9.79 -19.35
C TYR A 72 -5.47 8.94 -19.85
N LEU A 73 -5.11 9.03 -21.14
CA LEU A 73 -3.94 8.35 -21.69
C LEU A 73 -2.66 8.78 -20.98
N ARG A 74 -2.46 10.07 -20.68
CA ARG A 74 -1.27 10.56 -19.97
C ARG A 74 -1.22 10.09 -18.51
N ILE A 75 -2.37 9.94 -17.85
CA ILE A 75 -2.48 9.37 -16.50
C ILE A 75 -2.23 7.87 -16.52
N LEU A 76 -2.73 7.17 -17.55
CA LEU A 76 -2.57 5.73 -17.74
C LEU A 76 -1.12 5.40 -18.17
N PHE A 77 -0.51 6.27 -18.97
CA PHE A 77 0.93 6.39 -19.19
C PHE A 77 1.62 7.11 -18.03
N ASN A 78 1.23 6.78 -16.79
CA ASN A 78 2.07 7.10 -15.64
C ASN A 78 3.47 6.59 -15.97
N GLN A 79 4.45 7.50 -15.97
CA GLN A 79 5.77 7.20 -16.54
C GLN A 79 6.39 5.95 -15.93
N ASN A 80 6.05 5.64 -14.68
CA ASN A 80 6.56 4.47 -13.98
C ASN A 80 5.86 3.18 -14.44
N LEU A 81 4.53 3.16 -14.58
CA LEU A 81 3.80 2.00 -15.09
C LEU A 81 4.18 1.69 -16.54
N PHE A 82 4.24 2.72 -17.40
CA PHE A 82 4.63 2.52 -18.78
C PHE A 82 6.06 1.99 -18.91
N LYS A 83 7.02 2.57 -18.17
CA LYS A 83 8.40 2.07 -18.12
C LYS A 83 8.43 0.61 -17.63
N ALA A 84 7.67 0.29 -16.58
CA ALA A 84 7.61 -1.07 -16.05
C ALA A 84 7.07 -2.06 -17.08
N CYS A 85 5.95 -1.74 -17.72
CA CYS A 85 5.36 -2.57 -18.77
C CYS A 85 6.30 -2.73 -19.97
N VAL A 86 6.92 -1.65 -20.45
CA VAL A 86 7.86 -1.71 -21.59
C VAL A 86 9.08 -2.55 -21.25
N CYS A 87 9.73 -2.30 -20.11
CA CYS A 87 10.87 -3.11 -19.66
C CYS A 87 10.48 -4.58 -19.53
N PHE A 88 9.31 -4.86 -18.96
CA PHE A 88 8.80 -6.21 -18.79
C PHE A 88 8.52 -6.90 -20.14
N THR A 89 7.89 -6.22 -21.08
CA THR A 89 7.64 -6.74 -22.44
C THR A 89 8.94 -6.99 -23.19
N VAL A 90 9.92 -6.09 -23.10
CA VAL A 90 11.25 -6.28 -23.71
C VAL A 90 11.95 -7.48 -23.08
N TRP A 91 11.83 -7.68 -21.76
CA TRP A 91 12.44 -8.83 -21.09
C TRP A 91 11.79 -10.15 -21.50
N ILE A 92 10.46 -10.22 -21.56
CA ILE A 92 9.74 -11.37 -22.11
C ILE A 92 10.23 -11.67 -23.52
N PHE A 93 10.40 -10.64 -24.36
CA PHE A 93 10.86 -10.81 -25.73
C PHE A 93 12.25 -11.44 -25.79
N ILE A 94 13.18 -11.09 -24.89
CA ILE A 94 14.49 -11.75 -24.79
C ILE A 94 14.34 -13.24 -24.49
N GLY A 95 13.44 -13.62 -23.59
CA GLY A 95 13.13 -15.03 -23.29
C GLY A 95 12.55 -15.77 -24.50
N VAL A 96 11.65 -15.12 -25.24
CA VAL A 96 11.05 -15.67 -26.47
C VAL A 96 12.10 -15.88 -27.54
N LEU A 97 12.98 -14.90 -27.76
CA LEU A 97 14.11 -15.02 -28.70
C LEU A 97 15.03 -16.17 -28.29
N PHE A 98 15.34 -16.31 -27.00
CA PHE A 98 16.13 -17.43 -26.52
C PHE A 98 15.45 -18.77 -26.81
N GLY A 99 14.16 -18.92 -26.51
CA GLY A 99 13.42 -20.16 -26.82
C GLY A 99 13.39 -20.48 -28.31
N ALA A 100 13.22 -19.45 -29.16
CA ALA A 100 13.19 -19.59 -30.61
C ALA A 100 14.56 -19.91 -31.24
N PHE A 101 15.64 -19.32 -30.73
CA PHE A 101 17.01 -19.51 -31.23
C PHE A 101 17.76 -20.66 -30.57
N SER A 102 17.29 -21.15 -29.42
CA SER A 102 17.85 -22.33 -28.79
C SER A 102 17.70 -23.55 -29.71
N ASP A 103 18.62 -24.51 -29.58
CA ASP A 103 18.65 -25.73 -30.39
C ASP A 103 17.35 -26.55 -30.32
N GLN A 104 16.47 -26.24 -29.36
CA GLN A 104 15.17 -26.89 -29.15
C GLN A 104 14.06 -26.42 -30.11
N ARG A 105 14.30 -25.37 -30.92
CA ARG A 105 13.36 -24.83 -31.92
C ARG A 105 11.92 -24.74 -31.40
N MET A 106 11.74 -24.12 -30.24
CA MET A 106 10.40 -23.95 -29.67
C MET A 106 9.53 -23.10 -30.61
N THR A 107 8.26 -23.46 -30.74
CA THR A 107 7.30 -22.57 -31.41
C THR A 107 7.20 -21.24 -30.65
N PHE A 108 6.86 -20.15 -31.33
CA PHE A 108 6.72 -18.83 -30.68
C PHE A 108 5.77 -18.88 -29.46
N LEU A 109 4.66 -19.62 -29.57
CA LEU A 109 3.68 -19.73 -28.48
C LEU A 109 4.26 -20.48 -27.28
N THR A 110 4.99 -21.58 -27.51
CA THR A 110 5.69 -22.33 -26.46
C THR A 110 6.77 -21.47 -25.81
N ALA A 111 7.57 -20.74 -26.58
CA ALA A 111 8.62 -19.86 -26.06
C ALA A 111 8.05 -18.69 -25.24
N LEU A 112 6.91 -18.13 -25.64
CA LEU A 112 6.19 -17.10 -24.89
C LEU A 112 5.64 -17.65 -23.57
N TYR A 113 4.98 -18.81 -23.64
CA TYR A 113 4.45 -19.50 -22.47
C TYR A 113 5.56 -19.84 -21.46
N PHE A 114 6.67 -20.41 -21.93
CA PHE A 114 7.87 -20.67 -21.17
C PHE A 114 8.42 -19.40 -20.49
N SER A 115 8.55 -18.30 -21.24
CA SER A 115 9.13 -17.04 -20.74
C SER A 115 8.28 -16.44 -19.61
N VAL A 116 6.96 -16.39 -19.82
CA VAL A 116 6.02 -15.80 -18.84
C VAL A 116 5.92 -16.69 -17.60
N THR A 117 5.78 -18.00 -17.75
CA THR A 117 5.64 -18.92 -16.60
C THR A 117 6.92 -19.02 -15.77
N SER A 118 8.09 -18.89 -16.42
CA SER A 118 9.39 -18.87 -15.74
C SER A 118 9.56 -17.65 -14.84
N ILE A 119 9.33 -16.44 -15.38
CA ILE A 119 9.47 -15.20 -14.59
C ILE A 119 8.34 -15.01 -13.58
N ALA A 120 7.16 -15.59 -13.82
CA ALA A 120 6.06 -15.65 -12.87
C ALA A 120 6.27 -16.73 -11.78
N THR A 121 7.38 -17.46 -11.81
CA THR A 121 7.72 -18.53 -10.84
C THR A 121 6.80 -19.76 -10.87
N ALA A 122 5.95 -19.90 -11.89
CA ALA A 122 5.07 -21.05 -12.05
C ALA A 122 5.84 -22.31 -12.49
N GLY A 123 6.88 -22.14 -13.32
CA GLY A 123 7.82 -23.20 -13.67
C GLY A 123 7.19 -24.43 -14.35
N LEU A 124 6.15 -24.22 -15.16
CA LEU A 124 5.35 -25.32 -15.74
C LEU A 124 6.04 -26.02 -16.91
N GLU A 125 6.87 -25.31 -17.68
CA GLU A 125 7.68 -25.88 -18.75
C GLU A 125 9.16 -25.61 -18.46
N GLY A 126 9.92 -26.69 -18.29
CA GLY A 126 11.37 -26.63 -18.30
C GLY A 126 11.90 -26.76 -19.73
N LEU A 127 13.10 -26.25 -19.99
CA LEU A 127 13.84 -26.65 -21.18
C LEU A 127 13.94 -28.17 -21.17
N ALA A 128 13.42 -28.83 -22.23
CA ALA A 128 13.59 -30.26 -22.36
C ALA A 128 15.09 -30.57 -22.30
N PRO A 129 15.54 -31.65 -21.67
CA PRO A 129 16.95 -32.01 -21.75
C PRO A 129 17.36 -32.11 -23.23
N LEU A 130 18.55 -31.59 -23.57
CA LEU A 130 19.19 -31.67 -24.89
C LEU A 130 19.56 -33.12 -25.23
N GLY A 131 18.58 -34.02 -25.23
CA GLY A 131 18.68 -35.31 -25.91
C GLY A 131 18.06 -35.16 -27.30
N PRO A 132 18.55 -35.89 -28.31
CA PRO A 132 17.80 -36.02 -29.55
C PRO A 132 16.37 -36.47 -29.20
N MET A 133 15.35 -35.78 -29.71
CA MET A 133 13.98 -36.28 -29.78
C MET A 133 13.94 -37.46 -30.75
N THR A 134 14.61 -38.55 -30.39
CA THR A 134 14.27 -39.88 -30.87
C THR A 134 13.31 -40.45 -29.85
N ASP A 135 12.28 -41.14 -30.33
CA ASP A 135 11.18 -41.79 -29.61
C ASP A 135 11.67 -42.78 -28.53
N THR A 136 12.35 -42.27 -27.51
CA THR A 136 13.03 -43.08 -26.52
C THR A 136 12.02 -43.33 -25.40
N PRO A 137 11.64 -44.60 -25.15
CA PRO A 137 10.59 -44.94 -24.21
C PRO A 137 10.85 -44.34 -22.83
N ALA A 138 9.77 -44.01 -22.11
CA ALA A 138 9.79 -43.61 -20.71
C ALA A 138 10.65 -44.57 -19.89
N GLY A 139 11.89 -44.18 -19.59
CA GLY A 139 12.91 -45.05 -19.02
C GLY A 139 14.34 -44.75 -19.49
N ALA A 140 14.54 -43.90 -20.51
CA ALA A 140 15.86 -43.44 -20.91
C ALA A 140 16.54 -42.64 -19.78
N ALA A 141 17.78 -43.04 -19.46
CA ALA A 141 18.59 -42.48 -18.39
C ALA A 141 18.63 -40.94 -18.45
N LEU A 142 18.66 -40.30 -17.27
CA LEU A 142 18.92 -38.87 -17.18
C LEU A 142 20.14 -38.53 -18.05
N PRO A 143 20.08 -37.44 -18.84
CA PRO A 143 21.24 -36.98 -19.59
C PRO A 143 22.42 -36.85 -18.65
N SER A 144 23.60 -37.29 -19.11
CA SER A 144 24.83 -37.06 -18.38
C SER A 144 25.00 -35.56 -18.18
N ILE A 145 25.50 -35.15 -17.01
CA ILE A 145 25.74 -33.73 -16.68
C ILE A 145 26.66 -33.06 -17.73
N ASP A 146 27.42 -33.86 -18.46
CA ASP A 146 28.41 -33.43 -19.45
C ASP A 146 27.78 -32.95 -20.79
N ASP A 147 26.53 -33.31 -21.09
CA ASP A 147 25.81 -32.87 -22.30
C ASP A 147 24.99 -31.59 -22.08
N ILE A 148 25.01 -31.04 -20.85
CA ILE A 148 24.28 -29.84 -20.51
C ILE A 148 25.09 -28.63 -20.98
N ASN A 149 24.63 -27.99 -22.06
CA ASN A 149 25.21 -26.75 -22.57
C ASN A 149 25.23 -25.69 -21.45
N THR A 150 26.41 -25.44 -20.87
CA THR A 150 26.60 -24.55 -19.70
C THR A 150 26.04 -23.16 -19.94
N GLY A 151 26.02 -22.71 -21.20
CA GLY A 151 25.44 -21.43 -21.62
C GLY A 151 23.93 -21.34 -21.38
N HIS A 152 23.17 -22.42 -21.56
CA HIS A 152 21.72 -22.41 -21.32
C HIS A 152 21.40 -22.24 -19.84
N TRP A 153 22.13 -22.93 -18.95
CA TRP A 153 21.95 -22.79 -17.50
C TRP A 153 22.29 -21.40 -17.00
N PHE A 154 23.39 -20.83 -17.49
CA PHE A 154 23.79 -19.48 -17.14
C PHE A 154 22.73 -18.46 -17.60
N PHE A 155 22.26 -18.57 -18.85
CA PHE A 155 21.20 -17.71 -19.37
C PHE A 155 19.92 -17.83 -18.53
N MET A 156 19.46 -19.06 -18.26
CA MET A 156 18.25 -19.30 -17.47
C MET A 156 18.34 -18.69 -16.07
N THR A 157 19.51 -18.83 -15.43
CA THR A 157 19.76 -18.27 -14.11
C THR A 157 19.70 -16.74 -14.15
N MET A 158 20.39 -16.09 -15.10
CA MET A 158 20.34 -14.63 -15.26
C MET A 158 18.94 -14.14 -15.64
N PHE A 159 18.25 -14.88 -16.51
CA PHE A 159 16.91 -14.57 -16.96
C PHE A 159 15.91 -14.54 -15.80
N LEU A 160 16.00 -15.51 -14.90
CA LEU A 160 15.17 -15.60 -13.70
C LEU A 160 15.57 -14.56 -12.63
N VAL A 161 16.87 -14.43 -12.35
CA VAL A 161 17.39 -13.50 -11.32
C VAL A 161 16.98 -12.05 -11.62
N ILE A 162 16.96 -11.65 -12.91
CA ILE A 162 16.53 -10.31 -13.33
C ILE A 162 15.01 -10.26 -13.58
N GLY A 163 14.45 -11.31 -14.19
CA GLY A 163 13.06 -11.34 -14.61
C GLY A 163 12.06 -11.35 -13.46
N ILE A 164 12.35 -12.05 -12.36
CA ILE A 164 11.44 -12.14 -11.21
C ILE A 164 11.27 -10.76 -10.53
N PRO A 165 12.34 -10.01 -10.16
CA PRO A 165 12.21 -8.64 -9.68
C PRO A 165 11.43 -7.72 -10.64
N LEU A 166 11.71 -7.83 -11.94
CA LEU A 166 11.07 -7.01 -12.96
C LEU A 166 9.57 -7.30 -13.06
N TYR A 167 9.18 -8.58 -13.00
CA TYR A 167 7.79 -9.00 -12.93
C TYR A 167 7.09 -8.46 -11.67
N GLY A 168 7.74 -8.59 -10.50
CA GLY A 168 7.23 -8.05 -9.25
C GLY A 168 7.01 -6.53 -9.29
N TRP A 169 7.93 -5.80 -9.90
CA TRP A 169 7.79 -4.36 -10.10
C TRP A 169 6.63 -3.99 -11.05
N ALA A 170 6.49 -4.68 -12.17
CA ALA A 170 5.39 -4.47 -13.10
C ALA A 170 4.03 -4.76 -12.44
N LEU A 171 3.92 -5.86 -11.70
CA LEU A 171 2.71 -6.23 -10.97
C LEU A 171 2.38 -5.22 -9.86
N SER A 172 3.38 -4.80 -9.08
CA SER A 172 3.19 -3.78 -8.04
C SER A 172 2.74 -2.44 -8.61
N SER A 173 3.30 -2.02 -9.74
CA SER A 173 2.90 -0.79 -10.44
C SER A 173 1.45 -0.87 -10.92
N LEU A 174 1.04 -2.02 -11.46
CA LEU A 174 -0.34 -2.26 -11.88
C LEU A 174 -1.30 -2.28 -10.69
N ALA A 175 -0.94 -2.98 -9.62
CA ALA A 175 -1.70 -3.05 -8.38
C ALA A 175 -1.89 -1.65 -7.76
N GLY A 176 -0.87 -0.79 -7.81
CA GLY A 176 -0.96 0.59 -7.34
C GLY A 176 -2.03 1.40 -8.07
N VAL A 177 -2.18 1.21 -9.39
CA VAL A 177 -3.26 1.87 -10.15
C VAL A 177 -4.63 1.36 -9.70
N CYS A 178 -4.81 0.03 -9.59
CA CYS A 178 -6.06 -0.54 -9.09
C CYS A 178 -6.40 -0.07 -7.67
N MET A 179 -5.39 -0.02 -6.79
CA MET A 179 -5.56 0.35 -5.40
C MET A 179 -5.83 1.84 -5.24
N SER A 180 -5.27 2.70 -6.09
CA SER A 180 -5.47 4.17 -5.99
C SER A 180 -6.95 4.56 -6.02
N SER A 181 -7.76 3.95 -6.89
CA SER A 181 -9.20 4.22 -6.97
C SER A 181 -9.99 3.70 -5.76
N ILE A 182 -9.51 2.63 -5.11
CA ILE A 182 -10.13 2.10 -3.89
C ILE A 182 -9.72 2.96 -2.70
N ASN A 183 -8.44 3.32 -2.62
CA ASN A 183 -7.86 4.10 -1.54
C ASN A 183 -8.43 5.52 -1.53
N GLU A 184 -8.64 6.15 -2.69
CA GLU A 184 -9.29 7.47 -2.78
C GLU A 184 -10.71 7.47 -2.20
N LYS A 185 -11.50 6.43 -2.48
CA LYS A 185 -12.83 6.27 -1.88
C LYS A 185 -12.75 6.05 -0.39
N PHE A 186 -11.87 5.15 0.06
CA PHE A 186 -11.67 4.89 1.48
C PHE A 186 -11.24 6.14 2.25
N ILE A 187 -10.29 6.91 1.70
CA ILE A 187 -9.84 8.19 2.27
C ILE A 187 -11.01 9.17 2.31
N THR A 188 -11.76 9.32 1.22
CA THR A 188 -12.89 10.27 1.17
C THR A 188 -13.98 9.88 2.17
N ASP A 189 -14.33 8.60 2.26
CA ASP A 189 -15.34 8.10 3.19
C ASP A 189 -14.89 8.31 4.65
N ALA A 190 -13.62 8.04 4.96
CA ALA A 190 -13.03 8.28 6.27
C ALA A 190 -12.99 9.78 6.63
N LEU A 191 -12.70 10.66 5.66
CA LEU A 191 -12.71 12.11 5.87
C LEU A 191 -14.13 12.68 6.11
N MET A 192 -15.15 12.05 5.51
CA MET A 192 -16.55 12.49 5.60
C MET A 192 -17.28 11.96 6.83
N GLU A 193 -16.74 10.93 7.50
CA GLU A 193 -17.31 10.38 8.71
C GLU A 193 -17.24 11.42 9.85
N GLN A 194 -18.27 11.46 10.71
CA GLN A 194 -18.34 12.44 11.79
C GLN A 194 -17.20 12.20 12.80
N ILE A 195 -16.65 13.29 13.35
CA ILE A 195 -15.63 13.24 14.40
C ILE A 195 -16.33 12.85 15.70
N THR A 196 -15.82 11.81 16.36
CA THR A 196 -16.32 11.34 17.65
C THR A 196 -15.84 12.25 18.79
N SER A 197 -16.55 12.23 19.92
CA SER A 197 -16.15 13.02 21.09
C SER A 197 -14.77 12.61 21.64
N GLU A 198 -14.37 11.36 21.45
CA GLU A 198 -13.08 10.83 21.89
C GLU A 198 -11.96 11.37 21.00
N GLU A 199 -12.14 11.34 19.68
CA GLU A 199 -11.23 11.98 18.73
C GLU A 199 -11.11 13.48 19.02
N PHE A 200 -12.22 14.17 19.31
CA PHE A 200 -12.21 15.58 19.69
C PHE A 200 -11.31 15.82 20.92
N SER A 201 -11.48 15.03 21.98
CA SER A 201 -10.66 15.17 23.20
C SER A 201 -9.17 14.91 22.96
N LEU A 202 -8.84 14.03 22.02
CA LEU A 202 -7.45 13.76 21.64
C LEU A 202 -6.84 14.95 20.89
N ILE A 203 -7.60 15.57 19.99
CA ILE A 203 -7.15 16.74 19.20
C ILE A 203 -6.90 17.94 20.09
N ASP A 204 -7.88 18.24 20.96
CA ASP A 204 -7.83 19.32 21.94
C ASP A 204 -6.57 19.18 22.81
N TYR A 205 -6.28 17.95 23.25
CA TYR A 205 -5.04 17.65 23.96
C TYR A 205 -3.76 17.83 23.13
N LEU A 206 -3.80 17.52 21.82
CA LEU A 206 -2.64 17.63 20.94
C LEU A 206 -2.32 19.09 20.57
N GLY A 207 -3.32 19.96 20.48
CA GLY A 207 -3.16 21.40 20.21
C GLY A 207 -2.37 22.11 21.31
N ASP A 208 -2.71 21.81 22.55
CA ASP A 208 -2.21 22.48 23.75
C ASP A 208 -0.81 22.05 24.22
N PHE A 209 -0.08 21.27 23.41
CA PHE A 209 1.22 20.72 23.82
C PHE A 209 2.26 21.78 24.24
N ASN A 210 2.10 23.03 23.81
CA ASN A 210 2.99 24.14 24.17
C ASN A 210 2.57 24.93 25.42
N GLU A 211 1.30 24.86 25.82
CA GLU A 211 0.81 25.62 26.97
C GLU A 211 0.69 24.72 28.20
N LYS A 212 1.59 24.93 29.17
CA LYS A 212 1.59 24.19 30.44
C LYS A 212 0.26 24.40 31.17
N GLY A 213 -0.62 23.40 31.09
CA GLY A 213 -1.87 23.35 31.83
C GLY A 213 -3.05 24.02 31.12
N ALA A 214 -3.01 24.12 29.79
CA ALA A 214 -4.18 24.56 29.04
C ALA A 214 -5.29 23.49 29.17
N GLU A 215 -6.37 23.91 29.83
CA GLU A 215 -7.68 23.31 29.66
C GLU A 215 -8.11 23.72 28.25
N GLY A 216 -8.24 22.74 27.36
CA GLY A 216 -8.53 22.98 25.95
C GLY A 216 -9.65 23.99 25.73
N ASP A 217 -9.47 24.85 24.73
CA ASP A 217 -10.35 25.99 24.48
C ASP A 217 -11.73 25.58 23.92
N GLY A 218 -11.93 24.28 23.70
CA GLY A 218 -13.14 23.68 23.17
C GLY A 218 -13.41 24.02 21.71
N LYS A 219 -12.40 24.51 21.00
CA LYS A 219 -12.43 24.79 19.57
C LYS A 219 -11.36 23.96 18.89
N VAL A 220 -11.55 23.74 17.59
CA VAL A 220 -10.57 23.04 16.76
C VAL A 220 -10.22 23.99 15.63
N ASP A 221 -8.95 24.38 15.56
CA ASP A 221 -8.44 25.19 14.47
C ASP A 221 -8.22 24.37 13.19
N MET A 222 -7.87 25.03 12.09
CA MET A 222 -7.64 24.34 10.82
C MET A 222 -6.44 23.38 10.88
N PHE A 223 -5.42 23.70 11.65
CA PHE A 223 -4.20 22.90 11.76
C PHE A 223 -4.47 21.63 12.57
N GLU A 224 -5.09 21.75 13.74
CA GLU A 224 -5.58 20.68 14.60
C GLU A 224 -6.55 19.75 13.86
N TYR A 225 -7.45 20.32 13.04
CA TYR A 225 -8.33 19.52 12.18
C TYR A 225 -7.53 18.70 11.16
N VAL A 226 -6.51 19.29 10.52
CA VAL A 226 -5.65 18.54 9.57
C VAL A 226 -4.88 17.44 10.28
N GLU A 227 -4.33 17.71 11.47
CA GLU A 227 -3.64 16.71 12.29
C GLU A 227 -4.56 15.54 12.66
N CYS A 228 -5.80 15.84 13.04
CA CYS A 228 -6.83 14.83 13.27
C CYS A 228 -7.02 13.94 12.05
N GLN A 229 -7.19 14.53 10.87
CA GLN A 229 -7.42 13.75 9.65
C GLN A 229 -6.20 12.89 9.30
N LEU A 230 -4.98 13.37 9.54
CA LEU A 230 -3.76 12.60 9.34
C LEU A 230 -3.67 11.38 10.28
N LEU A 231 -4.09 11.55 11.54
CA LEU A 231 -4.18 10.47 12.51
C LEU A 231 -5.27 9.46 12.12
N ARG A 232 -6.44 9.93 11.69
CA ARG A 232 -7.57 9.09 11.27
C ARG A 232 -7.24 8.23 10.06
N LEU A 233 -6.52 8.80 9.08
CA LEU A 233 -6.03 8.07 7.91
C LEU A 233 -4.84 7.15 8.23
N ASN A 234 -4.36 7.16 9.49
CA ASN A 234 -3.19 6.42 9.95
C ASN A 234 -1.94 6.69 9.08
N PHE A 235 -1.84 7.91 8.54
CA PHE A 235 -0.70 8.34 7.74
C PHE A 235 0.48 8.75 8.62
N VAL A 236 0.18 9.25 9.82
CA VAL A 236 1.17 9.71 10.79
C VAL A 236 0.81 9.09 12.13
N SER A 237 1.80 8.54 12.85
CA SER A 237 1.58 8.12 14.24
C SER A 237 1.62 9.33 15.18
N VAL A 238 0.97 9.25 16.33
CA VAL A 238 1.03 10.32 17.36
C VAL A 238 2.48 10.71 17.69
N SER A 239 3.39 9.74 17.81
CA SER A 239 4.81 9.99 18.04
C SER A 239 5.51 10.74 16.89
N GLN A 240 5.15 10.46 15.64
CA GLN A 240 5.68 11.17 14.48
C GLN A 240 5.13 12.59 14.42
N LEU A 241 3.85 12.78 14.76
CA LEU A 241 3.24 14.11 14.83
C LEU A 241 3.97 14.97 15.87
N PHE A 242 4.25 14.42 17.05
CA PHE A 242 5.08 15.11 18.05
C PHE A 242 6.49 15.41 17.57
N ALA A 243 7.13 14.48 16.87
CA ALA A 243 8.46 14.74 16.29
C ALA A 243 8.42 15.88 15.27
N ILE A 244 7.35 15.99 14.46
CA ILE A 244 7.13 17.07 13.50
C ILE A 244 6.91 18.40 14.23
N LYS A 245 5.99 18.45 15.22
CA LYS A 245 5.75 19.66 16.04
C LYS A 245 7.02 20.13 16.73
N ARG A 246 7.74 19.20 17.34
CA ARG A 246 9.02 19.50 17.98
C ARG A 246 10.02 20.05 16.97
N ARG A 247 10.11 19.45 15.79
CA ARG A 247 11.02 19.95 14.74
C ARG A 247 10.62 21.34 14.25
N PHE A 248 9.33 21.63 14.20
CA PHE A 248 8.81 22.97 13.90
C PHE A 248 9.28 23.98 14.95
N LEU A 249 9.13 23.68 16.24
CA LEU A 249 9.58 24.55 17.34
C LEU A 249 11.10 24.71 17.40
N GLU A 250 11.85 23.70 16.95
CA GLU A 250 13.30 23.81 16.79
C GLU A 250 13.70 24.78 15.66
N LEU A 251 12.85 24.93 14.65
CA LEU A 251 13.06 25.80 13.49
C LEU A 251 12.54 27.22 13.72
N ASP A 252 11.45 27.36 14.49
CA ASP A 252 10.82 28.62 14.87
C ASP A 252 11.62 29.31 15.99
N LEU A 253 12.71 29.97 15.59
CA LEU A 253 13.67 30.58 16.52
C LEU A 253 13.09 31.80 17.23
N ASP A 254 12.15 32.50 16.61
CA ASP A 254 11.49 33.67 17.17
C ASP A 254 10.21 33.33 17.94
N SER A 255 9.80 32.05 17.93
CA SER A 255 8.56 31.57 18.55
C SER A 255 7.33 32.34 18.04
N SER A 256 7.36 32.77 16.78
CA SER A 256 6.26 33.49 16.14
C SER A 256 5.08 32.58 15.82
N GLY A 257 5.27 31.26 15.85
CA GLY A 257 4.32 30.29 15.33
C GLY A 257 4.38 30.17 13.80
N THR A 258 5.37 30.79 13.16
CA THR A 258 5.58 30.74 11.70
C THR A 258 7.06 30.54 11.40
N ILE A 259 7.39 29.80 10.32
CA ILE A 259 8.78 29.59 9.92
C ILE A 259 9.05 30.33 8.61
N ASN A 260 10.02 31.23 8.63
CA ASN A 260 10.47 31.94 7.44
C ASN A 260 11.46 31.11 6.62
N ARG A 261 11.61 31.45 5.34
CA ARG A 261 12.50 30.71 4.42
C ARG A 261 13.94 30.69 4.92
N GLU A 262 14.37 31.79 5.53
CA GLU A 262 15.70 31.99 6.07
C GLU A 262 15.98 31.01 7.23
N GLU A 263 15.01 30.79 8.12
CA GLU A 263 15.09 29.85 9.26
C GLU A 263 15.14 28.39 8.79
N LEU A 264 14.34 28.08 7.75
CA LEU A 264 14.33 26.77 7.07
C LEU A 264 15.69 26.41 6.46
N VAL A 265 16.40 27.39 5.89
CA VAL A 265 17.70 27.16 5.24
C VAL A 265 18.85 27.15 6.25
N ALA A 266 18.84 28.04 7.25
CA ALA A 266 19.90 28.16 8.26
C ALA A 266 20.11 26.86 9.04
N THR A 267 19.02 26.14 9.33
CA THR A 267 19.05 24.92 10.14
C THR A 267 19.54 23.69 9.37
N GLY A 268 19.60 23.75 8.03
CA GLY A 268 20.18 22.69 7.20
C GLY A 268 21.71 22.60 7.28
N SER A 269 22.38 23.69 7.69
CA SER A 269 23.84 23.80 7.79
C SER A 269 24.41 23.39 9.15
N ASP A 270 23.64 23.51 10.24
CA ASP A 270 24.17 23.47 11.62
C ASP A 270 23.63 22.31 12.49
N VAL A 271 23.35 21.13 11.89
CA VAL A 271 22.84 19.95 12.60
C VAL A 271 23.86 19.32 13.59
N SER A 272 25.03 19.92 13.78
CA SER A 272 26.03 19.44 14.75
C SER A 272 25.95 20.07 16.16
N THR A 273 25.05 21.04 16.40
CA THR A 273 25.01 21.79 17.67
C THR A 273 23.66 21.79 18.42
N THR A 274 22.74 20.86 18.12
CA THR A 274 21.41 20.73 18.78
C THR A 274 21.46 20.21 20.23
N GLY A 275 22.55 20.46 20.96
CA GLY A 275 22.76 19.99 22.34
C GLY A 275 22.37 20.98 23.44
N SER A 276 22.02 22.23 23.12
CA SER A 276 22.07 23.34 24.10
C SER A 276 20.77 24.10 24.35
N ASN A 277 19.62 23.75 23.75
CA ASN A 277 18.37 24.41 24.14
C ASN A 277 17.71 23.65 25.33
N PRO A 278 17.72 24.22 26.55
CA PRO A 278 17.14 23.57 27.74
C PRO A 278 15.62 23.37 27.62
N ALA A 279 14.91 24.16 26.81
CA ALA A 279 13.48 23.97 26.56
C ALA A 279 13.21 22.67 25.80
N ILE A 280 14.06 22.34 24.82
CA ILE A 280 13.97 21.09 24.07
C ILE A 280 14.22 19.87 24.97
N LYS A 281 15.22 19.94 25.86
CA LYS A 281 15.48 18.86 26.82
C LYS A 281 14.30 18.64 27.77
N HIS A 282 13.67 19.71 28.24
CA HIS A 282 12.51 19.61 29.12
C HIS A 282 11.29 19.01 28.39
N ALA A 283 11.01 19.46 27.17
CA ALA A 283 9.91 18.91 26.36
C ALA A 283 10.10 17.42 26.05
N LEU A 284 11.34 17.01 25.73
CA LEU A 284 11.70 15.61 25.52
C LEU A 284 11.44 14.73 26.75
N GLN A 285 11.88 15.20 27.91
CA GLN A 285 11.76 14.46 29.15
C GLN A 285 10.29 14.31 29.59
N GLN A 286 9.46 15.32 29.32
CA GLN A 286 8.01 15.22 29.52
C GLN A 286 7.35 14.22 28.57
N MET A 287 7.83 14.13 27.32
CA MET A 287 7.30 13.22 26.32
C MET A 287 7.58 11.74 26.65
N GLU A 288 8.78 11.43 27.16
CA GLU A 288 9.11 10.06 27.62
C GLU A 288 8.19 9.60 28.76
N VAL A 289 7.99 10.45 29.77
CA VAL A 289 7.10 10.16 30.91
C VAL A 289 5.67 9.92 30.43
N TYR A 290 5.21 10.70 29.45
CA TYR A 290 3.84 10.60 28.95
C TYR A 290 3.60 9.35 28.09
N MET A 291 4.57 8.98 27.24
CA MET A 291 4.49 7.72 26.48
C MET A 291 4.43 6.52 27.42
N GLU A 292 5.16 6.56 28.53
CA GLU A 292 5.12 5.53 29.56
C GLU A 292 3.75 5.46 30.26
N GLU A 293 3.10 6.61 30.51
CA GLU A 293 1.76 6.67 31.09
C GLU A 293 0.67 6.12 30.14
N ILE A 294 0.74 6.44 28.85
CA ILE A 294 -0.18 5.90 27.84
C ILE A 294 -0.02 4.37 27.74
N GLU A 295 1.22 3.88 27.68
CA GLU A 295 1.48 2.44 27.67
C GLU A 295 0.97 1.75 28.94
N ALA A 296 1.14 2.38 30.11
CA ALA A 296 0.63 1.86 31.37
C ALA A 296 -0.90 1.77 31.38
N LYS A 297 -1.60 2.81 30.89
CA LYS A 297 -3.07 2.82 30.77
C LYS A 297 -3.56 1.76 29.78
N LYS A 298 -2.87 1.58 28.66
CA LYS A 298 -3.18 0.53 27.68
C LYS A 298 -3.03 -0.87 28.27
N ARG A 299 -1.94 -1.14 29.00
CA ARG A 299 -1.72 -2.42 29.71
C ARG A 299 -2.78 -2.68 30.79
N ALA A 300 -3.21 -1.64 31.51
CA ALA A 300 -4.27 -1.76 32.51
C ALA A 300 -5.62 -2.12 31.88
N HIS A 301 -5.95 -1.50 30.75
CA HIS A 301 -7.18 -1.76 30.01
C HIS A 301 -7.24 -3.20 29.46
N ASP A 302 -6.12 -3.71 28.91
CA ASP A 302 -6.03 -5.08 28.40
C ASP A 302 -6.15 -6.15 29.50
N HIS A 303 -5.78 -5.84 30.75
CA HIS A 303 -5.95 -6.75 31.89
C HIS A 303 -7.35 -6.76 32.51
N THR A 304 -8.17 -5.74 32.27
CA THR A 304 -9.57 -5.71 32.72
C THR A 304 -10.56 -6.36 31.75
N GLY A 305 -10.13 -6.74 30.55
CA GLY A 305 -10.97 -7.28 29.48
C GLY A 305 -11.29 -8.79 29.53
N THR A 306 -10.78 -9.56 30.50
CA THR A 306 -11.04 -11.01 30.60
C THR A 306 -11.69 -11.41 31.91
N THR A 307 -12.93 -10.98 32.13
CA THR A 307 -13.87 -11.76 32.96
C THR A 307 -14.95 -12.34 32.05
N PRO A 308 -15.10 -13.67 31.94
CA PRO A 308 -16.18 -14.25 31.16
C PRO A 308 -17.51 -13.80 31.76
N PHE A 309 -18.31 -13.15 30.91
CA PHE A 309 -19.62 -12.62 31.24
C PHE A 309 -20.60 -13.79 31.47
N ASN A 310 -20.62 -14.31 32.71
CA ASN A 310 -21.64 -15.26 33.15
C ASN A 310 -22.83 -14.49 33.72
N GLY A 311 -23.61 -13.90 32.81
CA GLY A 311 -24.91 -13.30 33.14
C GLY A 311 -26.00 -14.37 33.17
N PRO A 312 -26.89 -14.39 34.19
CA PRO A 312 -27.97 -15.36 34.29
C PRO A 312 -29.02 -15.13 33.20
N GLY A 313 -29.36 -16.20 32.47
CA GLY A 313 -30.29 -16.17 31.35
C GLY A 313 -31.71 -15.71 31.73
N PRO A 314 -32.45 -15.12 30.79
CA PRO A 314 -33.79 -14.61 31.05
C PRO A 314 -34.79 -15.76 31.23
N LYS A 315 -35.57 -15.71 32.31
CA LYS A 315 -36.75 -16.55 32.52
C LYS A 315 -37.85 -16.14 31.52
N PRO A 316 -38.60 -17.09 30.94
CA PRO A 316 -39.78 -16.78 30.15
C PRO A 316 -40.98 -16.59 31.09
N SER A 317 -41.55 -15.39 31.13
CA SER A 317 -42.88 -15.14 31.71
C SER A 317 -43.83 -14.71 30.61
N GLY A 318 -44.84 -15.53 30.36
CA GLY A 318 -45.90 -15.27 29.39
C GLY A 318 -46.96 -14.29 29.88
N GLY A 319 -47.90 -14.02 28.97
CA GLY A 319 -49.26 -13.62 29.28
C GLY A 319 -49.55 -12.12 29.20
N GLY A 320 -50.03 -11.67 28.05
CA GLY A 320 -50.82 -10.45 27.95
C GLY A 320 -51.53 -10.30 26.60
N PRO A 321 -52.85 -10.09 26.60
CA PRO A 321 -53.52 -9.24 25.62
C PRO A 321 -54.44 -8.22 26.32
N PRO A 322 -55.17 -7.37 25.58
CA PRO A 322 -54.68 -6.28 24.74
C PRO A 322 -55.29 -4.93 25.19
N GLY A 323 -54.71 -3.79 24.80
CA GLY A 323 -55.48 -2.53 24.88
C GLY A 323 -54.72 -1.21 24.76
N VAL A 324 -55.03 -0.51 23.67
CA VAL A 324 -55.36 0.93 23.60
C VAL A 324 -54.23 1.97 23.76
N GLY A 325 -53.97 2.68 22.65
CA GLY A 325 -53.99 4.15 22.63
C GLY A 325 -52.67 4.90 22.33
N GLY A 326 -52.69 5.76 21.30
CA GLY A 326 -51.77 6.92 21.12
C GLY A 326 -50.82 6.82 19.93
N GLN A 327 -51.23 7.24 18.72
CA GLN A 327 -50.90 8.54 18.08
C GLN A 327 -49.39 8.80 17.90
N MET A 328 -48.90 8.65 16.66
CA MET A 328 -48.58 9.72 15.69
C MET A 328 -47.29 10.50 15.98
N MET A 329 -46.23 10.24 15.21
CA MET A 329 -45.72 11.16 14.19
C MET A 329 -44.63 10.47 13.37
N THR A 330 -44.91 10.31 12.08
CA THR A 330 -43.99 9.80 11.07
C THR A 330 -43.10 10.93 10.57
N ASN A 331 -41.79 10.66 10.54
CA ASN A 331 -40.74 11.47 9.97
C ASN A 331 -40.69 11.26 8.44
N PRO A 332 -40.88 12.29 7.59
CA PRO A 332 -40.73 12.13 6.14
C PRO A 332 -39.47 12.83 5.65
N TYR A 333 -38.45 12.06 5.29
CA TYR A 333 -37.49 12.48 4.27
C TYR A 333 -37.15 11.27 3.39
N ARG A 334 -37.76 11.24 2.20
CA ARG A 334 -37.42 10.32 1.10
C ARG A 334 -36.97 11.16 -0.10
N PRO A 335 -35.99 10.68 -0.90
CA PRO A 335 -35.28 11.50 -1.90
C PRO A 335 -36.10 11.86 -3.13
N ARG A 336 -35.66 12.97 -3.76
CA ARG A 336 -36.18 13.59 -4.98
C ARG A 336 -36.31 12.65 -6.18
N ASP A 337 -37.39 12.93 -6.90
CA ASP A 337 -37.87 12.32 -8.14
C ASP A 337 -36.95 12.53 -9.36
N LEU A 338 -36.90 11.49 -10.20
CA LEU A 338 -36.47 11.52 -11.60
C LEU A 338 -37.64 11.98 -12.49
N PRO A 339 -37.39 12.71 -13.59
CA PRO A 339 -38.45 13.21 -14.48
C PRO A 339 -39.02 12.12 -15.41
N PRO A 340 -40.32 12.20 -15.77
CA PRO A 340 -40.99 11.22 -16.63
C PRO A 340 -40.90 11.60 -18.11
N GLY A 341 -40.56 10.65 -18.98
CA GLY A 341 -40.64 10.87 -20.42
C GLY A 341 -40.02 9.76 -21.27
N ALA A 342 -40.70 8.62 -21.39
CA ALA A 342 -40.48 7.70 -22.51
C ALA A 342 -41.80 6.98 -22.86
N PRO A 343 -42.23 6.99 -24.13
CA PRO A 343 -43.52 6.45 -24.56
C PRO A 343 -43.52 4.93 -24.66
N GLN A 344 -44.69 4.35 -24.36
CA GLN A 344 -45.03 2.94 -24.49
C GLN A 344 -44.95 2.48 -25.96
N GLY A 345 -44.11 1.48 -26.24
CA GLY A 345 -44.15 0.68 -27.47
C GLY A 345 -44.57 -0.74 -27.12
N GLY A 346 -45.76 -1.14 -27.59
CA GLY A 346 -46.26 -2.52 -27.50
C GLY A 346 -45.54 -3.49 -28.44
N PRO A 347 -45.76 -4.81 -28.29
CA PRO A 347 -45.05 -5.84 -29.02
C PRO A 347 -45.70 -6.13 -30.38
N PRO A 348 -44.92 -6.64 -31.34
CA PRO A 348 -45.44 -7.63 -32.26
C PRO A 348 -44.64 -8.94 -32.16
N GLY A 349 -45.38 -10.05 -32.11
CA GLY A 349 -44.81 -11.39 -32.12
C GLY A 349 -44.30 -11.84 -33.48
N ALA A 350 -43.44 -12.85 -33.44
CA ALA A 350 -43.34 -14.03 -34.31
C ALA A 350 -42.11 -14.82 -33.85
#